data_AF-A0AAD7Z2W7-F1
#
_entry.id   AF-A0AAD7Z2W7-F1
#
_cell.length_a   1.000
_cell.length_b   1.000
_cell.length_c   1.000
_cell.angle_alpha   90.00
_cell.angle_beta   90.00
_cell.angle_gamma   90.00
#
_symmetry.space_group_name_H-M   'P 1'
#
loop_
_entity.id
_entity.type
_entity.pdbx_description
1 polymer ?
#
loop_
_entity_poly.entity_id
_entity_poly.type
_entity_poly.pdbx_seq_one_letter_code
_entity_poly.pdbx_strand_id
1 'polypeptide(L)'
;MEEEDPHPTYAPIARKPIFRRDRHLQSALHRGEINYLFEHWDNPAGLKKEHIHLKRDTKGGESCHDISRVANEASNLGTVDYCGVSVGGTPLHPPPLLRQVYCVKQKLSAITRQITFSENHSASYIFFGCKAKCYGNLHVVWPSDQFAYIITHSHFLAVRDCVNAWFSALSYGLINGRKYPLYNLYNEVANIIYAVLHDISVYKDDAYDILKSWQPLVIANVLRDIEGEPGFFESLNETIRKFPHSMLLKVATRRITTSTDVHVALELTGLTKCFGHPEVVMNESVAAWVEKGTVLKSGLEEVAEDIRRAFKRKWPNLVFGNNSDPYVKQCYDGGYWGEKSNEPWATAMFRDVQFSKTLEFDYQIYTADLLADKAIIPSLSHWPYEYDSQAHRTLHGRFPTVPPRESNNVIMQYLNREEVDVRGIINTVSRKEVPREWKGTVGVAKEREMKKRKARFFGKLVLEMRLFQVSTENNIKHIFKFIPHQTMTKSEDDLFKHLLKISETSSTEDGGAVFMSMDFSSWCTSFRYEGVTPLFEEIDRLLGVENVLAYTQKFPLESILLFQDRFCPPKQGVDGAPENGPRCFHGPEAWMDGGLKTEGLDIGNAIVNPDSILEVRYNSNPNWSRR
;
A
#
# COMPACT_ATOMS: atom_id res chain seq x y z
N MET A 1 -7.75 -2.44 57.80
CA MET A 1 -8.06 -3.85 57.53
C MET A 1 -9.15 -3.84 56.48
N GLU A 2 -8.72 -3.81 55.23
CA GLU A 2 -9.56 -4.06 54.06
C GLU A 2 -8.81 -5.16 53.31
N GLU A 3 -9.52 -6.18 52.84
CA GLU A 3 -8.91 -7.41 52.34
C GLU A 3 -8.45 -7.21 50.89
N GLU A 4 -7.18 -7.53 50.60
CA GLU A 4 -6.66 -7.51 49.23
C GLU A 4 -7.25 -8.68 48.44
N ASP A 5 -8.23 -8.38 47.57
CA ASP A 5 -8.87 -9.35 46.69
C ASP A 5 -7.84 -9.93 45.71
N PRO A 6 -7.49 -11.23 45.78
CA PRO A 6 -6.30 -11.76 45.13
C PRO A 6 -6.45 -11.77 43.60
N HIS A 7 -5.69 -10.90 42.94
CA HIS A 7 -5.65 -10.82 41.48
C HIS A 7 -5.50 -12.20 40.83
N PRO A 8 -6.33 -12.56 39.84
CA PRO A 8 -6.23 -13.87 39.19
C PRO A 8 -4.88 -14.02 38.49
N THR A 9 -4.03 -14.89 39.02
CA THR A 9 -2.72 -15.22 38.44
C THR A 9 -2.88 -15.99 37.14
N TYR A 10 -3.02 -15.25 36.04
CA TYR A 10 -2.98 -15.79 34.68
C TYR A 10 -1.62 -16.44 34.41
N ALA A 11 -1.57 -17.77 34.44
CA ALA A 11 -0.40 -18.51 34.00
C ALA A 11 -0.06 -18.11 32.55
N PRO A 12 1.21 -17.74 32.24
CA PRO A 12 1.58 -17.31 30.92
C PRO A 12 1.35 -18.43 29.91
N ILE A 13 0.72 -18.11 28.77
CA ILE A 13 0.47 -19.08 27.69
C ILE A 13 1.82 -19.42 27.03
N ALA A 14 2.52 -20.40 27.61
CA ALA A 14 3.91 -20.75 27.31
C ALA A 14 4.14 -21.41 25.94
N ARG A 15 3.13 -21.43 25.06
CA ARG A 15 3.14 -22.12 23.76
C ARG A 15 2.85 -21.14 22.63
N LYS A 16 3.87 -20.89 21.80
CA LYS A 16 3.69 -20.21 20.50
C LYS A 16 3.05 -21.22 19.52
N PRO A 17 2.05 -20.82 18.71
CA PRO A 17 1.49 -21.71 17.70
C PRO A 17 2.54 -22.02 16.63
N ILE A 18 2.57 -23.27 16.16
CA ILE A 18 3.60 -23.78 15.25
C ILE A 18 3.38 -23.25 13.83
N PHE A 19 2.14 -23.29 13.35
CA PHE A 19 1.69 -22.43 12.28
C PHE A 19 1.69 -21.00 12.81
N ARG A 20 2.34 -20.08 12.10
CA ARG A 20 2.41 -18.70 12.57
C ARG A 20 1.00 -18.13 12.69
N ARG A 21 0.67 -17.61 13.87
CA ARG A 21 -0.24 -16.45 13.97
C ARG A 21 0.50 -15.24 13.40
N ASP A 22 0.63 -15.20 12.08
CA ASP A 22 0.99 -14.01 11.32
C ASP A 22 -0.18 -13.01 11.46
N ARG A 23 -0.25 -12.35 12.63
CA ARG A 23 -1.19 -11.26 12.96
C ARG A 23 -1.03 -10.07 12.02
N HIS A 24 0.15 -9.98 11.40
CA HIS A 24 0.42 -9.17 10.22
C HIS A 24 0.65 -10.13 9.06
N LEU A 25 -0.09 -9.96 7.96
CA LEU A 25 0.02 -10.75 6.72
C LEU A 25 1.28 -10.33 5.90
N GLN A 26 2.37 -10.03 6.60
CA GLN A 26 3.38 -9.01 6.28
C GLN A 26 4.36 -9.34 5.14
N SER A 27 3.97 -10.28 4.28
CA SER A 27 4.66 -10.66 3.06
C SER A 27 3.61 -10.96 2.00
N ALA A 28 3.76 -10.42 0.79
CA ALA A 28 2.85 -10.66 -0.33
C ALA A 28 2.83 -12.16 -0.73
N LEU A 29 2.02 -12.51 -1.73
CA LEU A 29 2.10 -13.84 -2.35
C LEU A 29 3.43 -13.95 -3.12
N HIS A 30 4.48 -14.41 -2.43
CA HIS A 30 5.83 -14.49 -2.98
C HIS A 30 6.13 -15.88 -3.55
N ARG A 31 6.49 -15.91 -4.84
CA ARG A 31 7.01 -17.11 -5.49
C ARG A 31 8.35 -17.62 -4.93
N GLY A 32 9.10 -16.75 -4.23
CA GLY A 32 10.47 -17.01 -3.80
C GLY A 32 10.65 -18.26 -2.95
N GLU A 33 9.72 -18.57 -2.05
CA GLU A 33 9.77 -19.78 -1.23
C GLU A 33 9.59 -21.06 -2.08
N ILE A 34 8.75 -21.01 -3.12
CA ILE A 34 8.49 -22.13 -4.04
C ILE A 34 9.67 -22.31 -5.01
N ASN A 35 10.18 -21.23 -5.60
CA ASN A 35 11.35 -21.28 -6.47
C ASN A 35 12.59 -21.80 -5.72
N TYR A 36 12.86 -21.30 -4.51
CA TYR A 36 13.99 -21.73 -3.69
C TYR A 36 13.97 -23.25 -3.41
N LEU A 37 12.79 -23.83 -3.20
CA LEU A 37 12.61 -25.29 -3.04
C LEU A 37 12.92 -26.07 -4.31
N PHE A 38 12.49 -25.57 -5.48
CA PHE A 38 12.79 -26.20 -6.78
C PHE A 38 14.27 -26.07 -7.17
N GLU A 39 14.93 -24.99 -6.78
CA GLU A 39 16.34 -24.73 -7.09
C GLU A 39 17.32 -25.52 -6.21
N HIS A 40 16.95 -25.85 -4.97
CA HIS A 40 17.85 -26.46 -3.96
C HIS A 40 17.37 -27.84 -3.43
N TRP A 41 16.53 -28.53 -4.22
CA TRP A 41 15.89 -29.81 -3.86
C TRP A 41 16.87 -30.97 -3.56
N ASP A 42 18.08 -30.87 -4.09
CA ASP A 42 19.18 -31.82 -3.99
C ASP A 42 20.05 -31.62 -2.74
N ASN A 43 19.93 -30.47 -2.05
CA ASN A 43 20.69 -30.11 -0.86
C ASN A 43 19.85 -30.20 0.45
N PRO A 44 19.58 -31.42 0.98
CA PRO A 44 18.80 -31.60 2.21
C PRO A 44 19.49 -31.07 3.48
N ALA A 45 20.76 -30.65 3.40
CA ALA A 45 21.51 -30.10 4.54
C ALA A 45 21.39 -28.57 4.66
N GLY A 46 21.02 -27.88 3.58
CA GLY A 46 20.67 -26.45 3.55
C GLY A 46 19.17 -26.17 3.67
N LEU A 47 18.34 -27.21 3.57
CA LEU A 47 16.88 -27.13 3.70
C LEU A 47 16.44 -27.24 5.18
N LYS A 48 15.38 -26.52 5.57
CA LYS A 48 14.81 -26.58 6.93
C LYS A 48 14.14 -27.92 7.22
N LYS A 49 13.87 -28.21 8.51
CA LYS A 49 12.96 -29.29 8.94
C LYS A 49 11.63 -29.27 8.17
N GLU A 50 11.02 -28.10 8.02
CA GLU A 50 9.80 -27.86 7.23
C GLU A 50 9.86 -28.53 5.84
N HIS A 51 11.02 -28.36 5.17
CA HIS A 51 11.25 -28.80 3.80
C HIS A 51 11.75 -30.26 3.73
N ILE A 52 12.53 -30.71 4.72
CA ILE A 52 13.02 -32.09 4.82
C ILE A 52 11.87 -33.10 4.98
N HIS A 53 10.77 -32.72 5.64
CA HIS A 53 9.60 -33.59 5.80
C HIS A 53 8.84 -33.86 4.48
N LEU A 54 8.85 -32.93 3.52
CA LEU A 54 8.27 -33.16 2.18
C LEU A 54 8.89 -34.37 1.47
N LYS A 55 10.14 -34.73 1.78
CA LYS A 55 10.86 -35.87 1.21
C LYS A 55 10.57 -37.22 1.90
N ARG A 56 9.91 -37.22 3.06
CA ARG A 56 9.69 -38.44 3.88
C ARG A 56 8.25 -38.95 3.86
N ASP A 57 7.28 -38.06 3.70
CA ASP A 57 5.89 -38.33 4.02
C ASP A 57 5.06 -38.80 2.80
N THR A 58 5.42 -39.94 2.20
CA THR A 58 4.62 -40.60 1.14
C THR A 58 3.80 -41.81 1.60
N LYS A 59 3.71 -42.09 2.92
CA LYS A 59 2.89 -43.21 3.47
C LYS A 59 2.24 -42.92 4.85
N GLY A 60 0.91 -42.93 4.89
CA GLY A 60 0.05 -43.36 6.03
C GLY A 60 -0.25 -42.40 7.21
N GLY A 61 -1.42 -42.61 7.86
CA GLY A 61 -1.69 -42.22 9.27
C GLY A 61 -2.75 -41.12 9.53
N GLU A 62 -3.59 -41.30 10.56
CA GLU A 62 -4.70 -40.43 11.04
C GLU A 62 -4.90 -40.61 12.56
N SER A 63 -5.67 -39.83 13.36
CA SER A 63 -6.60 -38.69 13.11
C SER A 63 -6.26 -37.47 14.04
N CYS A 64 -7.05 -36.76 14.88
CA CYS A 64 -8.45 -36.82 15.37
C CYS A 64 -8.96 -35.41 15.84
N HIS A 65 -10.01 -35.36 16.68
CA HIS A 65 -10.69 -34.19 17.30
C HIS A 65 -10.00 -33.64 18.57
N ASP A 66 -10.38 -32.54 19.23
CA ASP A 66 -10.93 -31.17 18.93
C ASP A 66 -10.90 -30.41 20.31
N ILE A 67 -11.62 -29.38 20.80
CA ILE A 67 -12.78 -28.50 20.48
C ILE A 67 -12.45 -27.08 21.04
N SER A 68 -13.00 -25.99 20.49
CA SER A 68 -12.86 -24.62 21.05
C SER A 68 -14.19 -23.86 21.15
N ARG A 69 -14.50 -23.30 22.34
CA ARG A 69 -15.83 -22.73 22.68
C ARG A 69 -16.02 -21.25 22.34
N VAL A 70 -14.95 -20.46 22.25
CA VAL A 70 -15.03 -18.97 22.18
C VAL A 70 -15.05 -18.44 20.73
N ALA A 71 -14.65 -19.26 19.75
CA ALA A 71 -14.89 -18.94 18.34
C ALA A 71 -16.39 -18.92 17.96
N ASN A 72 -17.26 -19.47 18.82
CA ASN A 72 -18.69 -19.59 18.55
C ASN A 72 -19.39 -18.24 18.39
N GLU A 73 -19.07 -17.22 19.18
CA GLU A 73 -19.87 -15.98 19.19
C GLU A 73 -19.73 -15.15 17.90
N ALA A 74 -18.53 -15.09 17.31
CA ALA A 74 -18.34 -14.57 15.96
C ALA A 74 -18.80 -15.56 14.86
N SER A 75 -18.76 -16.87 15.14
CA SER A 75 -19.32 -17.88 14.25
C SER A 75 -20.84 -17.82 14.18
N ASN A 76 -21.53 -17.39 15.25
CA ASN A 76 -22.99 -17.43 15.39
C ASN A 76 -23.71 -16.65 14.28
N LEU A 77 -23.18 -15.51 13.83
CA LEU A 77 -23.72 -14.76 12.69
C LEU A 77 -23.45 -15.44 11.33
N GLY A 78 -22.45 -16.31 11.24
CA GLY A 78 -22.18 -17.16 10.08
C GLY A 78 -22.80 -18.56 10.19
N THR A 79 -23.44 -18.90 11.32
CA THR A 79 -24.13 -20.16 11.59
C THR A 79 -25.58 -19.97 12.01
N VAL A 80 -26.15 -18.76 11.88
CA VAL A 80 -27.59 -18.61 11.68
C VAL A 80 -27.92 -19.42 10.42
N ASP A 81 -28.84 -20.38 10.55
CA ASP A 81 -29.34 -21.06 9.36
C ASP A 81 -30.09 -20.02 8.50
N TYR A 82 -29.60 -19.78 7.28
CA TYR A 82 -30.20 -18.82 6.36
C TYR A 82 -31.64 -19.19 5.97
N CYS A 83 -32.08 -20.42 6.24
CA CYS A 83 -33.48 -20.84 6.19
C CYS A 83 -34.42 -20.05 7.13
N GLY A 84 -33.90 -19.29 8.11
CA GLY A 84 -34.69 -18.54 9.10
C GLY A 84 -34.81 -17.02 8.88
N VAL A 85 -34.09 -16.40 7.94
CA VAL A 85 -34.05 -14.93 7.81
C VAL A 85 -35.17 -14.42 6.88
N SER A 86 -36.31 -14.04 7.47
CA SER A 86 -37.48 -13.52 6.76
C SER A 86 -37.37 -12.01 6.47
N VAL A 87 -36.85 -11.64 5.29
CA VAL A 87 -36.96 -10.26 4.79
C VAL A 87 -38.37 -10.06 4.22
N GLY A 88 -39.24 -9.37 4.97
CA GLY A 88 -40.63 -9.13 4.55
C GLY A 88 -41.59 -10.30 4.77
N GLY A 89 -41.25 -11.26 5.65
CA GLY A 89 -42.15 -12.35 6.07
C GLY A 89 -42.11 -13.63 5.24
N THR A 90 -41.50 -13.63 4.05
CA THR A 90 -41.26 -14.84 3.24
C THR A 90 -39.90 -15.48 3.57
N PRO A 91 -39.81 -16.83 3.70
CA PRO A 91 -38.52 -17.51 3.85
C PRO A 91 -37.73 -17.45 2.53
N LEU A 92 -36.51 -16.90 2.59
CA LEU A 92 -35.59 -16.84 1.47
C LEU A 92 -34.91 -18.20 1.24
N HIS A 93 -35.46 -19.02 0.34
CA HIS A 93 -34.77 -20.23 -0.12
C HIS A 93 -33.44 -19.87 -0.81
N PRO A 94 -32.27 -20.27 -0.28
CA PRO A 94 -30.98 -19.85 -0.82
C PRO A 94 -30.74 -20.50 -2.20
N PRO A 95 -30.42 -19.74 -3.26
CA PRO A 95 -30.19 -20.31 -4.58
C PRO A 95 -29.02 -21.32 -4.62
N PRO A 96 -28.98 -22.25 -5.59
CA PRO A 96 -28.02 -23.36 -5.60
C PRO A 96 -26.55 -22.92 -5.50
N LEU A 97 -26.16 -21.86 -6.21
CA LEU A 97 -24.79 -21.32 -6.16
C LEU A 97 -24.44 -20.76 -4.77
N LEU A 98 -25.32 -19.96 -4.14
CA LEU A 98 -25.10 -19.47 -2.78
C LEU A 98 -24.93 -20.62 -1.78
N ARG A 99 -25.74 -21.67 -1.91
CA ARG A 99 -25.63 -22.89 -1.08
C ARG A 99 -24.29 -23.63 -1.32
N GLN A 100 -23.85 -23.75 -2.57
CA GLN A 100 -22.54 -24.34 -2.90
C GLN A 100 -21.39 -23.52 -2.30
N VAL A 101 -21.38 -22.20 -2.49
CA VAL A 101 -20.36 -21.29 -1.94
C VAL A 101 -20.34 -21.34 -0.41
N TYR A 102 -21.50 -21.44 0.26
CA TYR A 102 -21.59 -21.63 1.71
C TYR A 102 -20.97 -22.98 2.15
N CYS A 103 -21.28 -24.08 1.46
CA CYS A 103 -20.69 -25.39 1.75
C CYS A 103 -19.15 -25.40 1.57
N VAL A 104 -18.62 -24.66 0.59
CA VAL A 104 -17.17 -24.46 0.43
C VAL A 104 -16.61 -23.60 1.57
N LYS A 105 -17.24 -22.47 1.89
CA LYS A 105 -16.88 -21.56 2.99
C LYS A 105 -16.73 -22.31 4.31
N GLN A 106 -17.70 -23.16 4.65
CA GLN A 106 -17.67 -23.95 5.88
C GLN A 106 -16.51 -24.97 5.88
N LYS A 107 -16.28 -25.69 4.77
CA LYS A 107 -15.14 -26.62 4.64
C LYS A 107 -13.80 -25.90 4.78
N LEU A 108 -13.59 -24.78 4.08
CA LEU A 108 -12.34 -24.00 4.20
C LEU A 108 -12.14 -23.40 5.60
N SER A 109 -13.22 -23.01 6.26
CA SER A 109 -13.19 -22.53 7.66
C SER A 109 -12.82 -23.65 8.64
N ALA A 110 -13.38 -24.86 8.48
CA ALA A 110 -13.03 -26.03 9.28
C ALA A 110 -11.55 -26.42 9.11
N ILE A 111 -11.08 -26.51 7.86
CA ILE A 111 -9.66 -26.78 7.54
C ILE A 111 -8.75 -25.69 8.14
N THR A 112 -9.13 -24.42 8.05
CA THR A 112 -8.33 -23.33 8.64
C THR A 112 -8.25 -23.46 10.16
N ARG A 113 -9.36 -23.76 10.84
CA ARG A 113 -9.38 -24.03 12.30
C ARG A 113 -8.47 -25.21 12.63
N GLN A 114 -8.63 -26.34 11.92
CA GLN A 114 -7.81 -27.55 12.10
C GLN A 114 -6.31 -27.24 11.96
N ILE A 115 -5.88 -26.52 10.93
CA ILE A 115 -4.46 -26.18 10.71
C ILE A 115 -3.98 -25.15 11.75
N THR A 116 -4.68 -24.03 11.91
CA THR A 116 -4.23 -22.91 12.77
C THR A 116 -4.13 -23.28 14.25
N PHE A 117 -4.91 -24.27 14.71
CA PHE A 117 -4.89 -24.78 16.09
C PHE A 117 -4.18 -26.14 16.25
N SER A 118 -3.59 -26.70 15.20
CA SER A 118 -2.84 -27.96 15.26
C SER A 118 -1.48 -27.80 15.96
N GLU A 119 -1.20 -28.66 16.95
CA GLU A 119 0.16 -28.85 17.49
C GLU A 119 1.05 -29.71 16.57
N ASN A 120 0.48 -30.38 15.55
CA ASN A 120 1.23 -31.13 14.55
C ASN A 120 1.74 -30.21 13.43
N HIS A 121 3.04 -30.25 13.14
CA HIS A 121 3.71 -29.48 12.07
C HIS A 121 3.20 -29.85 10.66
N SER A 122 2.52 -31.00 10.49
CA SER A 122 1.81 -31.35 9.26
C SER A 122 0.40 -31.83 9.56
N ALA A 123 -0.53 -31.54 8.65
CA ALA A 123 -1.92 -31.98 8.74
C ALA A 123 -2.47 -32.30 7.34
N SER A 124 -3.12 -33.46 7.21
CA SER A 124 -3.81 -33.91 6.00
C SER A 124 -5.25 -33.41 5.98
N TYR A 125 -5.74 -32.98 4.82
CA TYR A 125 -7.10 -32.46 4.64
C TYR A 125 -7.59 -32.65 3.19
N ILE A 126 -8.89 -32.40 2.94
CA ILE A 126 -9.49 -32.52 1.60
C ILE A 126 -9.86 -31.12 1.09
N PHE A 127 -9.28 -30.72 -0.04
CA PHE A 127 -9.42 -29.39 -0.63
C PHE A 127 -10.19 -29.49 -1.96
N PHE A 128 -11.47 -29.07 -1.99
CA PHE A 128 -12.32 -29.22 -3.18
C PHE A 128 -12.38 -30.66 -3.76
N GLY A 129 -12.26 -31.68 -2.91
CA GLY A 129 -12.17 -33.09 -3.33
C GLY A 129 -10.76 -33.59 -3.64
N CYS A 130 -9.81 -32.68 -3.87
CA CYS A 130 -8.38 -33.00 -3.98
C CYS A 130 -7.84 -33.45 -2.61
N LYS A 131 -6.92 -34.40 -2.59
CA LYS A 131 -6.13 -34.70 -1.39
C LYS A 131 -5.19 -33.51 -1.13
N ALA A 132 -4.95 -33.14 0.12
CA ALA A 132 -4.01 -32.07 0.45
C ALA A 132 -3.32 -32.32 1.80
N LYS A 133 -2.12 -31.75 1.97
CA LYS A 133 -1.37 -31.80 3.23
C LYS A 133 -0.51 -30.57 3.41
N CYS A 134 -0.56 -29.94 4.58
CA CYS A 134 0.34 -28.84 4.94
C CYS A 134 1.59 -29.35 5.68
N TYR A 135 2.66 -28.55 5.62
CA TYR A 135 3.93 -28.71 6.32
C TYR A 135 4.40 -27.31 6.76
N GLY A 136 4.02 -26.87 7.96
CA GLY A 136 4.23 -25.49 8.38
C GLY A 136 3.56 -24.49 7.43
N ASN A 137 4.34 -23.56 6.87
CA ASN A 137 3.82 -22.55 5.93
C ASN A 137 3.59 -23.07 4.50
N LEU A 138 3.93 -24.33 4.19
CA LEU A 138 3.78 -24.92 2.86
C LEU A 138 2.57 -25.86 2.79
N HIS A 139 1.93 -25.93 1.62
CA HIS A 139 0.81 -26.81 1.33
C HIS A 139 1.04 -27.53 0.00
N VAL A 140 0.84 -28.85 0.00
CA VAL A 140 0.80 -29.67 -1.22
C VAL A 140 -0.64 -30.10 -1.46
N VAL A 141 -1.15 -29.89 -2.67
CA VAL A 141 -2.50 -30.24 -3.09
C VAL A 141 -2.41 -31.14 -4.32
N TRP A 142 -3.07 -32.30 -4.30
CA TRP A 142 -3.08 -33.29 -5.38
C TRP A 142 -4.47 -33.36 -6.04
N PRO A 143 -4.67 -32.71 -7.21
CA PRO A 143 -5.89 -32.84 -8.01
C PRO A 143 -6.02 -34.23 -8.66
N SER A 144 -4.89 -34.91 -8.88
CA SER A 144 -4.81 -36.29 -9.36
C SER A 144 -3.58 -36.96 -8.76
N ASP A 145 -3.50 -38.29 -8.81
CA ASP A 145 -2.33 -39.03 -8.30
C ASP A 145 -1.06 -38.83 -9.17
N GLN A 146 -1.15 -38.10 -10.30
CA GLN A 146 -0.01 -37.75 -11.17
C GLN A 146 0.46 -36.29 -11.04
N PHE A 147 -0.31 -35.41 -10.39
CA PHE A 147 -0.02 -33.97 -10.38
C PHE A 147 -0.20 -33.37 -8.98
N ALA A 148 0.69 -32.43 -8.61
CA ALA A 148 0.61 -31.70 -7.35
C ALA A 148 0.88 -30.21 -7.55
N TYR A 149 0.05 -29.36 -6.95
CA TYR A 149 0.35 -27.95 -6.72
C TYR A 149 1.05 -27.78 -5.38
N ILE A 150 2.16 -27.04 -5.36
CA ILE A 150 2.79 -26.53 -4.13
C ILE A 150 2.38 -25.07 -3.99
N ILE A 151 1.78 -24.71 -2.85
CA ILE A 151 1.33 -23.34 -2.55
C ILE A 151 1.73 -22.97 -1.10
N THR A 152 1.84 -21.68 -0.79
CA THR A 152 2.07 -21.21 0.59
C THR A 152 0.75 -21.07 1.37
N HIS A 153 0.82 -21.00 2.70
CA HIS A 153 -0.35 -20.78 3.56
C HIS A 153 -1.13 -19.51 3.18
N SER A 154 -0.42 -18.45 2.78
CA SER A 154 -1.02 -17.20 2.30
C SER A 154 -1.88 -17.40 1.04
N HIS A 155 -1.53 -18.32 0.13
CA HIS A 155 -2.36 -18.67 -1.02
C HIS A 155 -3.63 -19.40 -0.58
N PHE A 156 -3.53 -20.34 0.36
CA PHE A 156 -4.69 -21.04 0.92
C PHE A 156 -5.65 -20.06 1.64
N LEU A 157 -5.11 -19.14 2.43
CA LEU A 157 -5.89 -18.07 3.08
C LEU A 157 -6.52 -17.10 2.06
N ALA A 158 -5.83 -16.76 0.97
CA ALA A 158 -6.39 -15.94 -0.10
C ALA A 158 -7.62 -16.60 -0.74
N VAL A 159 -7.55 -17.89 -1.09
CA VAL A 159 -8.71 -18.63 -1.64
C VAL A 159 -9.90 -18.66 -0.66
N ARG A 160 -9.64 -18.85 0.64
CA ARG A 160 -10.66 -18.75 1.70
C ARG A 160 -11.30 -17.36 1.73
N ASP A 161 -10.50 -16.30 1.63
CA ASP A 161 -10.99 -14.93 1.67
C ASP A 161 -11.80 -14.56 0.41
N CYS A 162 -11.42 -15.06 -0.77
CA CYS A 162 -12.23 -14.96 -1.99
C CYS A 162 -13.61 -15.62 -1.82
N VAL A 163 -13.65 -16.86 -1.31
CA VAL A 163 -14.92 -17.58 -1.07
C VAL A 163 -15.79 -16.86 -0.02
N ASN A 164 -15.19 -16.28 1.03
CA ASN A 164 -15.90 -15.43 1.98
C ASN A 164 -16.48 -14.16 1.33
N ALA A 165 -15.73 -13.54 0.42
CA ALA A 165 -16.16 -12.35 -0.31
C ALA A 165 -17.31 -12.69 -1.29
N TRP A 166 -17.19 -13.77 -2.08
CA TRP A 166 -18.26 -14.26 -2.97
C TRP A 166 -19.53 -14.59 -2.21
N PHE A 167 -19.42 -15.26 -1.05
CA PHE A 167 -20.57 -15.56 -0.19
C PHE A 167 -21.29 -14.27 0.25
N SER A 168 -20.53 -13.27 0.67
CA SER A 168 -21.05 -12.00 1.17
C SER A 168 -21.69 -11.18 0.04
N ALA A 169 -21.05 -11.12 -1.13
CA ALA A 169 -21.55 -10.46 -2.33
C ALA A 169 -22.85 -11.11 -2.85
N LEU A 170 -22.90 -12.44 -2.95
CA LEU A 170 -24.10 -13.18 -3.34
C LEU A 170 -25.23 -13.02 -2.32
N SER A 171 -24.93 -12.99 -1.02
CA SER A 171 -25.92 -12.74 0.03
C SER A 171 -26.49 -11.31 -0.07
N TYR A 172 -25.62 -10.31 -0.26
CA TYR A 172 -26.00 -8.92 -0.48
C TYR A 172 -26.86 -8.75 -1.74
N GLY A 173 -26.45 -9.36 -2.85
CA GLY A 173 -27.19 -9.36 -4.12
C GLY A 173 -28.53 -10.10 -4.06
N LEU A 174 -28.68 -11.10 -3.18
CA LEU A 174 -29.95 -11.77 -2.92
C LEU A 174 -30.92 -10.86 -2.14
N ILE A 175 -30.45 -10.27 -1.04
CA ILE A 175 -31.25 -9.35 -0.19
C ILE A 175 -31.66 -8.12 -1.00
N ASN A 176 -30.73 -7.56 -1.79
CA ASN A 176 -30.94 -6.38 -2.62
C ASN A 176 -31.34 -6.73 -4.06
N GLY A 177 -31.85 -7.94 -4.31
CA GLY A 177 -32.13 -8.46 -5.65
C GLY A 177 -33.16 -7.67 -6.47
N ARG A 178 -33.92 -6.76 -5.82
CA ARG A 178 -34.88 -5.83 -6.45
C ARG A 178 -34.55 -4.34 -6.22
N LYS A 179 -33.32 -4.02 -5.79
CA LYS A 179 -32.85 -2.63 -5.55
C LYS A 179 -32.94 -1.75 -6.80
N TYR A 180 -32.76 -2.35 -7.96
CA TYR A 180 -32.80 -1.69 -9.26
C TYR A 180 -33.91 -2.29 -10.14
N PRO A 181 -34.76 -1.46 -10.78
CA PRO A 181 -35.72 -1.95 -11.77
C PRO A 181 -35.02 -2.70 -12.91
N LEU A 182 -35.70 -3.68 -13.50
CA LEU A 182 -35.23 -4.55 -14.60
C LEU A 182 -34.04 -5.47 -14.29
N TYR A 183 -33.17 -5.13 -13.34
CA TYR A 183 -32.03 -5.95 -12.92
C TYR A 183 -32.36 -6.92 -11.78
N ASN A 184 -31.68 -8.06 -11.75
CA ASN A 184 -31.61 -8.93 -10.57
C ASN A 184 -30.16 -8.95 -10.08
N LEU A 185 -29.88 -8.23 -8.99
CA LEU A 185 -28.52 -8.02 -8.50
C LEU A 185 -27.81 -9.33 -8.11
N TYR A 186 -28.55 -10.35 -7.67
CA TYR A 186 -27.99 -11.68 -7.42
C TYR A 186 -27.43 -12.31 -8.70
N ASN A 187 -28.18 -12.22 -9.80
CA ASN A 187 -27.75 -12.76 -11.09
C ASN A 187 -26.55 -11.99 -11.64
N GLU A 188 -26.53 -10.66 -11.50
CA GLU A 188 -25.40 -9.83 -11.93
C GLU A 188 -24.11 -10.19 -11.17
N VAL A 189 -24.18 -10.33 -9.84
CA VAL A 189 -23.04 -10.77 -9.02
C VAL A 189 -22.58 -12.18 -9.41
N ALA A 190 -23.52 -13.11 -9.64
CA ALA A 190 -23.20 -14.48 -10.07
C ALA A 190 -22.55 -14.51 -11.47
N ASN A 191 -23.03 -13.71 -12.41
CA ASN A 191 -22.49 -13.56 -13.76
C ASN A 191 -21.05 -13.03 -13.72
N ILE A 192 -20.77 -12.00 -12.90
CA ILE A 192 -19.42 -11.49 -12.67
C ILE A 192 -18.51 -12.58 -12.09
N ILE A 193 -18.95 -13.29 -11.04
CA ILE A 193 -18.13 -14.34 -10.41
C ILE A 193 -17.78 -15.44 -11.42
N TYR A 194 -18.73 -15.87 -12.24
CA TYR A 194 -18.48 -16.84 -13.32
C TYR A 194 -17.51 -16.28 -14.38
N ALA A 195 -17.74 -15.05 -14.86
CA ALA A 195 -16.92 -14.42 -15.90
C ALA A 195 -15.46 -14.25 -15.47
N VAL A 196 -15.21 -13.84 -14.22
CA VAL A 196 -13.85 -13.67 -13.69
C VAL A 196 -13.17 -15.03 -13.47
N LEU A 197 -13.88 -16.03 -12.94
CA LEU A 197 -13.30 -17.37 -12.76
C LEU A 197 -12.97 -18.05 -14.09
N HIS A 198 -13.82 -17.87 -15.11
CA HIS A 198 -13.50 -18.26 -16.48
C HIS A 198 -12.22 -17.58 -16.97
N ASP A 199 -12.14 -16.25 -16.88
CA ASP A 199 -11.01 -15.49 -17.41
C ASP A 199 -9.70 -15.78 -16.65
N ILE A 200 -9.74 -16.01 -15.34
CA ILE A 200 -8.59 -16.51 -14.56
C ILE A 200 -8.17 -17.91 -15.02
N SER A 201 -9.11 -18.80 -15.36
CA SER A 201 -8.76 -20.14 -15.86
C SER A 201 -8.09 -20.13 -17.24
N VAL A 202 -8.45 -19.17 -18.11
CA VAL A 202 -7.92 -19.02 -19.47
C VAL A 202 -6.62 -18.21 -19.48
N TYR A 203 -6.62 -17.03 -18.86
CA TYR A 203 -5.53 -16.05 -18.93
C TYR A 203 -4.56 -16.11 -17.73
N LYS A 204 -4.89 -16.84 -16.66
CA LYS A 204 -4.06 -16.96 -15.45
C LYS A 204 -3.76 -15.58 -14.86
N ASP A 205 -2.50 -15.28 -14.52
CA ASP A 205 -2.09 -14.00 -13.93
C ASP A 205 -2.42 -12.78 -14.81
N ASP A 206 -2.56 -12.95 -16.13
CA ASP A 206 -2.93 -11.87 -17.04
C ASP A 206 -4.39 -11.44 -16.86
N ALA A 207 -5.27 -12.26 -16.26
CA ALA A 207 -6.63 -11.84 -15.91
C ALA A 207 -6.66 -10.70 -14.88
N TYR A 208 -5.62 -10.53 -14.06
CA TYR A 208 -5.51 -9.40 -13.14
C TYR A 208 -5.27 -8.07 -13.85
N ASP A 209 -4.74 -8.06 -15.08
CA ASP A 209 -4.70 -6.84 -15.92
C ASP A 209 -6.14 -6.39 -16.24
N ILE A 210 -7.03 -7.34 -16.57
CA ILE A 210 -8.45 -7.08 -16.89
C ILE A 210 -9.20 -6.58 -15.65
N LEU A 211 -9.04 -7.27 -14.51
CA LEU A 211 -9.66 -6.87 -13.23
C LEU A 211 -9.22 -5.47 -12.79
N LYS A 212 -7.94 -5.14 -12.92
CA LYS A 212 -7.42 -3.80 -12.62
C LYS A 212 -8.03 -2.74 -13.54
N SER A 213 -8.23 -3.05 -14.81
CA SER A 213 -8.84 -2.15 -15.80
C SER A 213 -10.37 -2.11 -15.76
N TRP A 214 -11.04 -2.95 -14.95
CA TRP A 214 -12.50 -3.07 -14.95
C TRP A 214 -13.20 -1.76 -14.53
N GLN A 215 -12.79 -1.15 -13.42
CA GLN A 215 -13.38 0.12 -12.97
C GLN A 215 -13.11 1.27 -13.98
N PRO A 216 -11.88 1.49 -14.49
CA PRO A 216 -11.64 2.40 -15.61
C PRO A 216 -12.51 2.14 -16.84
N LEU A 217 -12.68 0.87 -17.25
CA LEU A 217 -13.54 0.51 -18.38
C LEU A 217 -15.00 0.89 -18.13
N VAL A 218 -15.56 0.60 -16.95
CA VAL A 218 -16.95 0.99 -16.63
C VAL A 218 -17.12 2.50 -16.69
N ILE A 219 -16.21 3.27 -16.08
CA ILE A 219 -16.22 4.75 -16.15
C ILE A 219 -16.15 5.21 -17.60
N ALA A 220 -15.26 4.63 -18.41
CA ALA A 220 -15.13 4.98 -19.82
C ALA A 220 -16.38 4.67 -20.68
N ASN A 221 -17.16 3.64 -20.33
CA ASN A 221 -18.44 3.39 -20.99
C ASN A 221 -19.52 4.40 -20.54
N VAL A 222 -19.50 4.87 -19.29
CA VAL A 222 -20.40 5.95 -18.82
C VAL A 222 -20.10 7.25 -19.59
N LEU A 223 -18.83 7.68 -19.62
CA LEU A 223 -18.42 8.88 -20.36
C LEU A 223 -18.81 8.80 -21.85
N ARG A 224 -18.55 7.67 -22.51
CA ARG A 224 -18.88 7.47 -23.92
C ARG A 224 -20.40 7.47 -24.18
N ASP A 225 -21.18 6.73 -23.40
CA ASP A 225 -22.60 6.47 -23.71
C ASP A 225 -23.57 7.51 -23.14
N ILE A 226 -23.18 8.22 -22.06
CA ILE A 226 -24.03 9.22 -21.38
C ILE A 226 -23.56 10.64 -21.66
N GLU A 227 -22.26 10.92 -21.55
CA GLU A 227 -21.68 12.27 -21.74
C GLU A 227 -21.23 12.52 -23.19
N GLY A 228 -21.11 11.46 -24.00
CA GLY A 228 -20.71 11.53 -25.41
C GLY A 228 -19.20 11.58 -25.65
N GLU A 229 -18.38 11.33 -24.63
CA GLU A 229 -16.92 11.49 -24.66
C GLU A 229 -16.18 10.15 -24.85
N PRO A 230 -15.78 9.78 -26.08
CA PRO A 230 -15.15 8.48 -26.35
C PRO A 230 -13.66 8.44 -25.96
N GLY A 231 -12.98 9.57 -25.80
CA GLY A 231 -11.51 9.63 -25.74
C GLY A 231 -10.89 8.76 -24.64
N PHE A 232 -11.52 8.70 -23.45
CA PHE A 232 -11.05 7.83 -22.37
C PHE A 232 -11.28 6.33 -22.69
N PHE A 233 -12.39 5.98 -23.33
CA PHE A 233 -12.64 4.61 -23.81
C PHE A 233 -11.63 4.21 -24.90
N GLU A 234 -11.31 5.14 -25.80
CA GLU A 234 -10.32 4.90 -26.85
C GLU A 234 -8.92 4.65 -26.30
N SER A 235 -8.53 5.32 -25.20
CA SER A 235 -7.27 5.07 -24.50
C SER A 235 -7.14 3.64 -23.95
N LEU A 236 -8.26 2.96 -23.70
CA LEU A 236 -8.31 1.58 -23.18
C LEU A 236 -8.37 0.50 -24.28
N ASN A 237 -8.40 0.90 -25.56
CA ASN A 237 -8.47 -0.02 -26.70
C ASN A 237 -7.37 -1.10 -26.72
N GLU A 238 -6.16 -0.81 -26.22
CA GLU A 238 -5.09 -1.82 -26.16
C GLU A 238 -5.48 -2.98 -25.23
N THR A 239 -6.05 -2.68 -24.06
CA THR A 239 -6.54 -3.71 -23.11
C THR A 239 -7.68 -4.51 -23.73
N ILE A 240 -8.61 -3.85 -24.42
CA ILE A 240 -9.73 -4.50 -25.12
C ILE A 240 -9.20 -5.47 -26.19
N ARG A 241 -8.24 -5.04 -27.03
CA ARG A 241 -7.62 -5.84 -28.09
C ARG A 241 -6.76 -6.98 -27.57
N LYS A 242 -6.13 -6.84 -26.40
CA LYS A 242 -5.31 -7.87 -25.75
C LYS A 242 -6.15 -9.09 -25.28
N PHE A 243 -7.43 -8.88 -24.93
CA PHE A 243 -8.27 -9.90 -24.29
C PHE A 243 -9.62 -10.14 -25.02
N PRO A 244 -9.63 -10.44 -26.34
CA PRO A 244 -10.84 -10.40 -27.19
C PRO A 244 -11.90 -11.47 -26.88
N HIS A 245 -11.60 -12.43 -26.00
CA HIS A 245 -12.53 -13.49 -25.62
C HIS A 245 -12.98 -13.42 -24.16
N SER A 246 -12.39 -12.52 -23.36
CA SER A 246 -12.72 -12.29 -21.95
C SER A 246 -14.23 -12.13 -21.73
N MET A 247 -14.75 -12.84 -20.74
CA MET A 247 -16.14 -12.69 -20.30
C MET A 247 -16.31 -11.44 -19.43
N LEU A 248 -15.35 -11.11 -18.57
CA LEU A 248 -15.38 -9.89 -17.76
C LEU A 248 -15.41 -8.65 -18.66
N LEU A 249 -14.58 -8.62 -19.70
CA LEU A 249 -14.51 -7.51 -20.66
C LEU A 249 -15.88 -7.26 -21.32
N LYS A 250 -16.58 -8.32 -21.76
CA LYS A 250 -17.91 -8.21 -22.38
C LYS A 250 -18.97 -7.63 -21.44
N VAL A 251 -18.88 -7.89 -20.13
CA VAL A 251 -19.78 -7.29 -19.13
C VAL A 251 -19.34 -5.85 -18.81
N ALA A 252 -18.04 -5.58 -18.75
CA ALA A 252 -17.48 -4.25 -18.51
C ALA A 252 -17.74 -3.26 -19.65
N THR A 253 -17.75 -3.73 -20.90
CA THR A 253 -18.03 -2.95 -22.11
C THR A 253 -19.47 -3.13 -22.61
N ARG A 254 -20.42 -3.47 -21.73
CA ARG A 254 -21.84 -3.43 -22.07
C ARG A 254 -22.25 -1.99 -22.34
N ARG A 255 -23.12 -1.78 -23.34
CA ARG A 255 -23.68 -0.43 -23.59
C ARG A 255 -24.53 -0.01 -22.40
N ILE A 256 -24.34 1.23 -21.97
CA ILE A 256 -25.11 1.88 -20.91
C ILE A 256 -26.15 2.78 -21.58
N THR A 257 -27.43 2.70 -21.20
CA THR A 257 -28.49 3.55 -21.79
C THR A 257 -29.40 4.20 -20.76
N THR A 258 -29.32 3.80 -19.49
CA THR A 258 -30.09 4.37 -18.37
C THR A 258 -29.21 4.66 -17.16
N SER A 259 -29.65 5.60 -16.30
CA SER A 259 -29.03 5.84 -14.98
C SER A 259 -29.00 4.57 -14.12
N THR A 260 -29.99 3.68 -14.24
CA THR A 260 -29.99 2.37 -13.58
C THR A 260 -28.78 1.53 -13.99
N ASP A 261 -28.45 1.51 -15.29
CA ASP A 261 -27.32 0.75 -15.82
C ASP A 261 -25.98 1.29 -15.27
N VAL A 262 -25.86 2.62 -15.16
CA VAL A 262 -24.72 3.31 -14.54
C VAL A 262 -24.55 2.87 -13.10
N HIS A 263 -25.62 2.96 -12.28
CA HIS A 263 -25.57 2.58 -10.87
C HIS A 263 -25.21 1.10 -10.69
N VAL A 264 -25.85 0.19 -11.43
CA VAL A 264 -25.54 -1.25 -11.37
C VAL A 264 -24.10 -1.52 -11.82
N ALA A 265 -23.65 -0.92 -12.92
CA ALA A 265 -22.29 -1.15 -13.42
C ALA A 265 -21.22 -0.66 -12.44
N LEU A 266 -21.38 0.54 -11.88
CA LEU A 266 -20.46 1.10 -10.87
C LEU A 266 -20.46 0.28 -9.59
N GLU A 267 -21.63 -0.12 -9.07
CA GLU A 267 -21.73 -0.93 -7.84
C GLU A 267 -21.05 -2.30 -8.00
N LEU A 268 -21.18 -2.93 -9.16
CA LEU A 268 -20.49 -4.21 -9.44
C LEU A 268 -18.96 -4.06 -9.41
N THR A 269 -18.38 -2.90 -9.77
CA THR A 269 -16.90 -2.72 -9.72
C THR A 269 -16.32 -2.91 -8.31
N GLY A 270 -17.13 -2.75 -7.25
CA GLY A 270 -16.73 -3.05 -5.87
C GLY A 270 -16.28 -4.51 -5.67
N LEU A 271 -16.72 -5.43 -6.53
CA LEU A 271 -16.32 -6.84 -6.52
C LEU A 271 -14.87 -7.08 -6.98
N THR A 272 -14.15 -6.07 -7.49
CA THR A 272 -12.78 -6.22 -8.02
C THR A 272 -11.84 -6.94 -7.03
N LYS A 273 -11.96 -6.65 -5.73
CA LYS A 273 -11.12 -7.27 -4.67
C LYS A 273 -11.60 -8.66 -4.20
N CYS A 274 -12.72 -9.17 -4.68
CA CYS A 274 -13.26 -10.47 -4.29
C CYS A 274 -12.54 -11.68 -4.93
N PHE A 275 -11.64 -11.45 -5.88
CA PHE A 275 -11.05 -12.51 -6.71
C PHE A 275 -9.61 -12.89 -6.35
N GLY A 276 -9.08 -12.30 -5.28
CA GLY A 276 -7.73 -12.58 -4.78
C GLY A 276 -6.74 -11.52 -5.22
N HIS A 277 -5.46 -11.89 -5.27
CA HIS A 277 -4.37 -11.00 -5.63
C HIS A 277 -3.33 -11.74 -6.50
N PRO A 278 -2.65 -11.06 -7.43
CA PRO A 278 -1.60 -11.67 -8.25
C PRO A 278 -0.38 -12.08 -7.43
N GLU A 279 0.37 -13.07 -7.91
CA GLU A 279 1.68 -13.44 -7.36
C GLU A 279 2.71 -12.32 -7.63
N VAL A 280 3.51 -12.00 -6.62
CA VAL A 280 4.58 -10.99 -6.67
C VAL A 280 5.89 -11.64 -7.08
N VAL A 281 6.45 -11.19 -8.21
CA VAL A 281 7.74 -11.63 -8.71
C VAL A 281 8.80 -10.64 -8.21
N MET A 282 9.55 -11.04 -7.19
CA MET A 282 10.50 -10.14 -6.52
C MET A 282 11.58 -9.59 -7.47
N ASN A 283 12.07 -10.39 -8.42
CA ASN A 283 13.04 -9.91 -9.43
C ASN A 283 12.45 -8.80 -10.31
N GLU A 284 11.24 -9.00 -10.87
CA GLU A 284 10.57 -7.98 -11.69
C GLU A 284 10.21 -6.72 -10.87
N SER A 285 9.84 -6.90 -9.59
CA SER A 285 9.50 -5.82 -8.67
C SER A 285 10.71 -4.96 -8.33
N VAL A 286 11.83 -5.58 -7.88
CA VAL A 286 13.06 -4.87 -7.52
C VAL A 286 13.66 -4.18 -8.74
N ALA A 287 13.73 -4.86 -9.90
CA ALA A 287 14.23 -4.25 -11.13
C ALA A 287 13.43 -2.99 -11.52
N ALA A 288 12.09 -3.05 -11.47
CA ALA A 288 11.21 -1.92 -11.78
C ALA A 288 11.24 -0.79 -10.74
N TRP A 289 11.74 -1.05 -9.52
CA TRP A 289 12.03 0.00 -8.57
C TRP A 289 13.39 0.64 -8.87
N VAL A 290 14.45 -0.16 -9.08
CA VAL A 290 15.81 0.33 -9.39
C VAL A 290 15.82 1.21 -10.65
N GLU A 291 15.10 0.77 -11.70
CA GLU A 291 14.83 1.51 -12.96
C GLU A 291 14.40 2.98 -12.74
N LYS A 292 13.84 3.32 -11.56
CA LYS A 292 13.36 4.66 -11.22
C LYS A 292 14.02 5.24 -9.96
N GLY A 293 14.51 4.39 -9.06
CA GLY A 293 15.00 4.73 -7.74
C GLY A 293 16.50 4.97 -7.63
N THR A 294 17.28 4.64 -8.67
CA THR A 294 18.74 4.90 -8.73
C THR A 294 19.15 5.73 -9.95
N VAL A 295 18.19 6.41 -10.59
CA VAL A 295 18.42 7.21 -11.80
C VAL A 295 18.56 8.68 -11.44
N LEU A 296 19.73 9.27 -11.69
CA LEU A 296 19.96 10.72 -11.61
C LEU A 296 19.05 11.48 -12.59
N LYS A 297 18.63 12.69 -12.21
CA LYS A 297 17.81 13.58 -13.03
C LYS A 297 18.43 14.98 -13.04
N SER A 298 18.60 15.56 -14.22
CA SER A 298 19.14 16.92 -14.42
C SER A 298 18.03 17.95 -14.64
N GLY A 299 18.27 19.22 -14.27
CA GLY A 299 17.31 20.31 -14.51
C GLY A 299 16.15 20.33 -13.51
N LEU A 300 16.37 19.83 -12.30
CA LEU A 300 15.40 19.89 -11.21
C LEU A 300 15.51 21.18 -10.38
N GLU A 301 16.62 21.89 -10.51
CA GLU A 301 16.97 23.09 -9.77
C GLU A 301 16.06 24.28 -10.12
N GLU A 302 15.71 24.42 -11.41
CA GLU A 302 14.76 25.42 -11.91
C GLU A 302 13.35 25.14 -11.38
N VAL A 303 12.90 23.89 -11.50
CA VAL A 303 11.61 23.41 -10.96
C VAL A 303 11.53 23.59 -9.44
N ALA A 304 12.62 23.36 -8.71
CA ALA A 304 12.68 23.54 -7.26
C ALA A 304 12.53 25.01 -6.85
N GLU A 305 13.18 25.93 -7.55
CA GLU A 305 13.05 27.37 -7.29
C GLU A 305 11.65 27.88 -7.68
N ASP A 306 11.02 27.34 -8.72
CA ASP A 306 9.63 27.65 -9.07
C ASP A 306 8.62 27.16 -8.02
N ILE A 307 8.80 25.93 -7.52
CA ILE A 307 8.04 25.42 -6.36
C ILE A 307 8.24 26.35 -5.15
N ARG A 308 9.48 26.80 -4.92
CA ARG A 308 9.86 27.67 -3.79
C ARG A 308 9.24 29.08 -3.91
N ARG A 309 9.19 29.67 -5.12
CA ARG A 309 8.42 30.90 -5.43
C ARG A 309 6.95 30.69 -5.12
N ALA A 310 6.36 29.65 -5.68
CA ALA A 310 4.93 29.40 -5.62
C ALA A 310 4.46 29.02 -4.20
N PHE A 311 5.33 28.46 -3.36
CA PHE A 311 5.09 28.29 -1.93
C PHE A 311 5.10 29.62 -1.17
N LYS A 312 6.09 30.50 -1.44
CA LYS A 312 6.15 31.87 -0.89
C LYS A 312 4.88 32.66 -1.20
N ARG A 313 4.20 32.37 -2.32
CA ARG A 313 2.93 33.02 -2.70
C ARG A 313 1.79 32.92 -1.66
N LYS A 314 1.88 32.02 -0.67
CA LYS A 314 0.86 31.80 0.37
C LYS A 314 1.40 32.22 1.75
N TRP A 315 1.52 33.53 1.97
CA TRP A 315 2.22 34.17 3.10
C TRP A 315 1.83 33.72 4.53
N PRO A 316 2.80 33.14 5.25
CA PRO A 316 3.28 33.64 6.54
C PRO A 316 4.46 34.63 6.39
N ASN A 317 5.03 35.10 7.51
CA ASN A 317 5.95 36.25 7.55
C ASN A 317 7.28 36.01 6.79
N LEU A 318 7.64 36.91 5.86
CA LEU A 318 8.90 36.84 5.09
C LEU A 318 9.94 37.87 5.55
N VAL A 319 11.21 37.49 5.37
CA VAL A 319 12.40 38.32 5.53
C VAL A 319 12.98 38.62 4.16
N PHE A 320 13.36 39.88 3.95
CA PHE A 320 13.91 40.39 2.69
C PHE A 320 15.39 40.74 2.89
N GLY A 321 16.28 40.04 2.19
CA GLY A 321 17.72 40.33 2.19
C GLY A 321 18.07 41.62 1.45
N ASN A 322 19.29 42.12 1.61
CA ASN A 322 19.73 43.42 1.06
C ASN A 322 19.60 43.54 -0.48
N ASN A 323 19.59 42.40 -1.19
CA ASN A 323 19.48 42.32 -2.65
C ASN A 323 18.08 41.89 -3.14
N SER A 324 17.10 41.77 -2.24
CA SER A 324 15.73 41.39 -2.61
C SER A 324 15.11 42.39 -3.58
N ASP A 325 14.29 41.91 -4.53
CA ASP A 325 13.62 42.78 -5.50
C ASP A 325 12.74 43.84 -4.80
N PRO A 326 12.95 45.15 -5.07
CA PRO A 326 12.21 46.22 -4.42
C PRO A 326 10.69 46.20 -4.66
N TYR A 327 10.23 45.68 -5.80
CA TYR A 327 8.81 45.62 -6.14
C TYR A 327 8.10 44.51 -5.36
N VAL A 328 8.73 43.33 -5.27
CA VAL A 328 8.25 42.22 -4.40
C VAL A 328 8.12 42.70 -2.96
N LYS A 329 9.12 43.43 -2.47
CA LYS A 329 9.10 44.02 -1.12
C LYS A 329 8.00 45.07 -0.96
N GLN A 330 7.85 45.98 -1.91
CA GLN A 330 6.80 47.02 -1.87
C GLN A 330 5.39 46.43 -1.82
N CYS A 331 5.13 45.35 -2.56
CA CYS A 331 3.83 44.67 -2.52
C CYS A 331 3.58 43.98 -1.17
N TYR A 332 4.61 43.34 -0.60
CA TYR A 332 4.53 42.72 0.73
C TYR A 332 4.30 43.75 1.84
N ASP A 333 5.10 44.82 1.87
CA ASP A 333 4.97 45.93 2.83
C ASP A 333 3.62 46.65 2.67
N GLY A 334 3.03 46.63 1.46
CA GLY A 334 1.68 47.11 1.15
C GLY A 334 0.54 46.10 1.43
N GLY A 335 0.84 44.86 1.82
CA GLY A 335 -0.14 43.83 2.16
C GLY A 335 -0.95 43.25 0.99
N TYR A 336 -0.47 43.32 -0.25
CA TYR A 336 -1.19 42.83 -1.44
C TYR A 336 -0.31 42.00 -2.38
N TRP A 337 -0.94 41.21 -3.26
CA TRP A 337 -0.25 40.48 -4.31
C TRP A 337 -0.23 41.26 -5.63
N GLY A 338 0.95 41.68 -6.08
CA GLY A 338 1.13 42.51 -7.28
C GLY A 338 1.42 41.74 -8.56
N GLU A 339 1.48 40.41 -8.51
CA GLU A 339 1.70 39.56 -9.68
C GLU A 339 0.49 39.62 -10.61
N LYS A 340 0.73 39.89 -11.91
CA LYS A 340 -0.33 39.98 -12.91
C LYS A 340 -0.44 38.67 -13.67
N SER A 341 -1.66 38.25 -13.99
CA SER A 341 -1.94 37.09 -14.85
C SER A 341 -1.51 37.26 -16.33
N ASN A 342 -0.73 38.30 -16.66
CA ASN A 342 -0.06 38.50 -17.96
C ASN A 342 1.47 38.70 -17.83
N GLU A 343 2.00 38.87 -16.61
CA GLU A 343 3.41 39.15 -16.29
C GLU A 343 3.74 38.44 -14.94
N PRO A 344 4.01 37.12 -14.95
CA PRO A 344 4.30 36.36 -13.74
C PRO A 344 5.68 36.75 -13.19
N TRP A 345 5.88 36.67 -11.88
CA TRP A 345 7.11 37.16 -11.27
C TRP A 345 8.27 36.18 -11.49
N ALA A 346 9.39 36.73 -12.01
CA ALA A 346 10.58 35.95 -12.31
C ALA A 346 11.16 35.35 -11.03
N THR A 347 11.49 34.05 -11.07
CA THR A 347 11.89 33.26 -9.90
C THR A 347 13.12 33.84 -9.19
N ALA A 348 14.01 34.50 -9.95
CA ALA A 348 15.14 35.27 -9.42
C ALA A 348 14.77 36.36 -8.40
N MET A 349 13.58 36.98 -8.51
CA MET A 349 13.11 38.03 -7.60
C MET A 349 12.92 37.55 -6.16
N PHE A 350 12.74 36.23 -5.97
CA PHE A 350 12.49 35.59 -4.67
C PHE A 350 13.73 34.93 -4.06
N ARG A 351 14.89 34.99 -4.73
CA ARG A 351 16.12 34.30 -4.34
C ARG A 351 16.57 34.67 -2.92
N ASP A 352 16.62 35.97 -2.66
CA ASP A 352 17.03 36.59 -1.39
C ASP A 352 15.85 36.95 -0.48
N VAL A 353 14.70 36.29 -0.69
CA VAL A 353 13.52 36.36 0.19
C VAL A 353 13.37 35.01 0.89
N GLN A 354 13.18 34.97 2.21
CA GLN A 354 13.14 33.75 3.02
C GLN A 354 12.01 33.81 4.05
N PHE A 355 11.51 32.67 4.54
CA PHE A 355 10.58 32.70 5.67
C PHE A 355 11.27 33.07 6.98
N SER A 356 10.56 33.82 7.81
CA SER A 356 10.85 33.91 9.24
C SER A 356 10.06 32.84 10.00
N LYS A 357 10.59 32.44 11.16
CA LYS A 357 9.91 31.53 12.07
C LYS A 357 8.52 32.09 12.42
N THR A 358 7.48 31.37 11.98
CA THR A 358 6.07 31.73 12.23
C THR A 358 5.31 30.58 12.89
N LEU A 359 5.85 29.37 12.85
CA LEU A 359 5.36 28.20 13.55
C LEU A 359 6.42 27.72 14.55
N GLU A 360 5.97 27.05 15.61
CA GLU A 360 6.84 26.28 16.51
C GLU A 360 6.88 24.82 16.06
N PHE A 361 8.07 24.20 16.07
CA PHE A 361 8.19 22.77 15.87
C PHE A 361 7.75 22.02 17.13
N ASP A 362 6.77 21.13 17.02
CA ASP A 362 6.34 20.24 18.10
C ASP A 362 7.34 19.07 18.26
N TYR A 363 7.95 19.01 19.44
CA TYR A 363 8.83 17.94 19.89
C TYR A 363 8.14 16.96 20.84
N GLN A 364 6.93 17.27 21.32
CA GLN A 364 6.17 16.53 22.33
C GLN A 364 4.95 15.82 21.71
N ILE A 365 5.16 15.25 20.50
CA ILE A 365 4.16 14.45 19.80
C ILE A 365 3.58 13.38 20.73
N TYR A 366 2.25 13.32 20.78
CA TYR A 366 1.53 12.42 21.67
C TYR A 366 1.92 10.96 21.45
N THR A 367 2.17 10.24 22.54
CA THR A 367 2.80 8.91 22.49
C THR A 367 2.00 7.90 21.66
N ALA A 368 0.68 8.03 21.57
CA ALA A 368 -0.15 7.15 20.74
C ALA A 368 0.05 7.34 19.21
N ASP A 369 0.46 8.53 18.77
CA ASP A 369 0.77 8.78 17.34
C ASP A 369 2.11 8.15 16.96
N LEU A 370 3.07 8.14 17.89
CA LEU A 370 4.36 7.46 17.76
C LEU A 370 4.20 5.92 17.82
N LEU A 371 3.38 5.43 18.76
CA LEU A 371 3.18 4.01 19.08
C LEU A 371 2.07 3.35 18.25
N ALA A 372 2.39 3.02 17.00
CA ALA A 372 1.58 2.11 16.18
C ALA A 372 2.19 0.69 16.14
N ASP A 373 1.34 -0.35 16.08
CA ASP A 373 1.75 -1.75 15.86
C ASP A 373 2.26 -1.95 14.42
N LYS A 374 3.47 -1.48 14.16
CA LYS A 374 4.18 -1.56 12.87
C LYS A 374 5.54 -2.23 13.06
N ALA A 375 6.04 -2.84 11.98
CA ALA A 375 7.37 -3.42 11.97
C ALA A 375 8.47 -2.36 11.78
N ILE A 376 9.60 -2.56 12.45
CA ILE A 376 10.85 -1.81 12.32
C ILE A 376 12.04 -2.77 12.32
N ILE A 377 13.17 -2.31 11.78
CA ILE A 377 14.47 -2.96 11.97
C ILE A 377 15.12 -2.33 13.22
N PRO A 378 15.66 -3.07 14.20
CA PRO A 378 16.20 -2.46 15.42
C PRO A 378 17.34 -1.48 15.18
N SER A 379 18.30 -1.87 14.34
CA SER A 379 19.42 -1.07 13.85
C SER A 379 19.98 -1.68 12.56
N LEU A 380 20.86 -0.97 11.84
CA LEU A 380 21.48 -1.51 10.62
C LEU A 380 22.14 -2.88 10.83
N SER A 381 22.90 -3.08 11.91
CA SER A 381 23.57 -4.37 12.18
C SER A 381 22.62 -5.55 12.43
N HIS A 382 21.34 -5.31 12.70
CA HIS A 382 20.31 -6.35 12.82
C HIS A 382 19.77 -6.87 11.47
N TRP A 383 20.25 -6.34 10.34
CA TRP A 383 19.73 -6.69 9.00
C TRP A 383 19.61 -8.19 8.66
N PRO A 384 20.47 -9.13 9.13
CA PRO A 384 20.34 -10.53 8.74
C PRO A 384 19.07 -11.20 9.31
N TYR A 385 18.44 -10.62 10.33
CA TYR A 385 17.18 -11.13 10.91
C TYR A 385 15.95 -10.93 10.00
N GLU A 386 16.06 -10.16 8.92
CA GLU A 386 15.03 -10.01 7.89
C GLU A 386 15.01 -11.20 6.89
N TYR A 387 16.05 -12.03 6.91
CA TYR A 387 16.26 -13.15 5.99
C TYR A 387 16.28 -14.49 6.74
N ASP A 388 16.20 -15.61 6.01
CA ASP A 388 16.32 -16.93 6.63
C ASP A 388 17.79 -17.34 6.82
N SER A 389 18.16 -17.73 8.04
CA SER A 389 19.52 -18.15 8.38
C SER A 389 20.01 -19.35 7.55
N GLN A 390 19.10 -20.22 7.09
CA GLN A 390 19.48 -21.32 6.19
C GLN A 390 19.72 -20.84 4.75
N ALA A 391 18.97 -19.84 4.27
CA ALA A 391 19.21 -19.25 2.95
C ALA A 391 20.60 -18.58 2.90
N HIS A 392 21.01 -17.88 3.97
CA HIS A 392 22.39 -17.37 4.09
C HIS A 392 23.43 -18.48 3.94
N ARG A 393 23.27 -19.59 4.66
CA ARG A 393 24.21 -20.72 4.62
C ARG A 393 24.24 -21.41 3.25
N THR A 394 23.09 -21.59 2.61
CA THR A 394 22.99 -22.26 1.32
C THR A 394 23.57 -21.42 0.18
N LEU A 395 23.36 -20.09 0.18
CA LEU A 395 23.87 -19.20 -0.88
C LEU A 395 25.32 -18.75 -0.65
N HIS A 396 25.71 -18.49 0.60
CA HIS A 396 27.01 -17.88 0.95
C HIS A 396 27.96 -18.82 1.71
N GLY A 397 27.62 -20.10 1.83
CA GLY A 397 28.40 -21.15 2.50
C GLY A 397 28.48 -21.05 4.03
N ARG A 398 28.09 -19.93 4.63
CA ARG A 398 28.19 -19.63 6.08
C ARG A 398 26.91 -19.05 6.65
N PHE A 399 26.67 -19.29 7.94
CA PHE A 399 25.69 -18.51 8.70
C PHE A 399 26.18 -17.05 8.84
N PRO A 400 25.27 -16.07 8.94
CA PRO A 400 25.65 -14.69 9.18
C PRO A 400 26.10 -14.49 10.64
N THR A 401 27.06 -13.59 10.84
CA THR A 401 27.37 -13.04 12.17
C THR A 401 26.26 -12.05 12.53
N VAL A 402 25.64 -12.22 13.70
CA VAL A 402 24.47 -11.42 14.13
C VAL A 402 24.63 -10.89 15.55
N PRO A 403 24.12 -9.69 15.86
CA PRO A 403 23.95 -9.23 17.24
C PRO A 403 22.89 -10.06 17.99
N PRO A 404 22.75 -9.90 19.32
CA PRO A 404 21.63 -10.47 20.09
C PRO A 404 20.27 -10.16 19.45
N ARG A 405 19.29 -11.06 19.59
CA ARG A 405 18.00 -10.89 18.90
C ARG A 405 17.06 -9.96 19.67
N GLU A 406 16.90 -8.74 19.16
CA GLU A 406 15.89 -7.79 19.62
C GLU A 406 14.50 -8.01 18.98
N SER A 407 13.54 -7.13 19.34
CA SER A 407 12.19 -7.11 18.78
C SER A 407 12.08 -6.22 17.54
N ASN A 408 11.36 -6.68 16.51
CA ASN A 408 11.10 -5.93 15.28
C ASN A 408 9.79 -5.10 15.36
N ASN A 409 9.26 -4.86 16.55
CA ASN A 409 7.98 -4.17 16.79
C ASN A 409 8.21 -2.82 17.49
N VAL A 410 7.63 -1.74 16.97
CA VAL A 410 7.76 -0.37 17.51
C VAL A 410 7.43 -0.30 19.00
N ILE A 411 6.32 -0.89 19.43
CA ILE A 411 5.83 -0.80 20.81
C ILE A 411 6.81 -1.52 21.75
N MET A 412 7.24 -2.73 21.38
CA MET A 412 8.21 -3.48 22.18
C MET A 412 9.59 -2.82 22.22
N GLN A 413 10.02 -2.18 21.13
CA GLN A 413 11.29 -1.45 21.07
C GLN A 413 11.27 -0.18 21.92
N TYR A 414 10.14 0.54 21.91
CA TYR A 414 9.95 1.73 22.74
C TYR A 414 9.89 1.35 24.24
N LEU A 415 9.15 0.29 24.59
CA LEU A 415 9.05 -0.20 25.98
C LEU A 415 10.35 -0.84 26.52
N ASN A 416 11.27 -1.26 25.64
CA ASN A 416 12.55 -1.85 26.03
C ASN A 416 13.68 -0.80 26.18
N ARG A 417 13.44 0.47 25.86
CA ARG A 417 14.43 1.56 25.98
C ARG A 417 14.13 2.37 27.24
N GLU A 418 15.18 2.74 27.98
CA GLU A 418 15.06 3.48 29.25
C GLU A 418 14.47 4.88 29.02
N GLU A 419 14.93 5.58 27.99
CA GLU A 419 14.35 6.84 27.50
C GLU A 419 14.31 6.87 25.97
N VAL A 420 13.33 7.59 25.40
CA VAL A 420 13.18 7.78 23.95
C VAL A 420 12.96 9.25 23.64
N ASP A 421 14.06 10.01 23.57
CA ASP A 421 14.01 11.45 23.31
C ASP A 421 13.92 11.79 21.82
N VAL A 422 12.74 12.21 21.38
CA VAL A 422 12.50 12.75 20.03
C VAL A 422 13.30 14.02 19.78
N ARG A 423 13.50 14.89 20.78
CA ARG A 423 14.26 16.14 20.63
C ARG A 423 15.73 15.85 20.35
N GLY A 424 16.34 14.89 21.04
CA GLY A 424 17.68 14.38 20.79
C GLY A 424 17.84 13.84 19.36
N ILE A 425 16.86 13.08 18.86
CA ILE A 425 16.85 12.59 17.47
C ILE A 425 16.80 13.76 16.48
N ILE A 426 15.88 14.72 16.65
CA ILE A 426 15.79 15.91 15.77
C ILE A 426 17.09 16.73 15.82
N ASN A 427 17.68 16.94 17.00
CA ASN A 427 18.96 17.64 17.17
C ASN A 427 20.11 16.93 16.44
N THR A 428 20.20 15.60 16.52
CA THR A 428 21.22 14.79 15.84
C THR A 428 21.09 14.90 14.32
N VAL A 429 19.86 14.87 13.79
CA VAL A 429 19.60 15.09 12.36
C VAL A 429 19.94 16.52 11.93
N SER A 430 19.52 17.53 12.70
CA SER A 430 19.76 18.95 12.42
C SER A 430 21.25 19.28 12.31
N ARG A 431 22.08 18.69 13.19
CA ARG A 431 23.56 18.78 13.16
C ARG A 431 24.22 17.93 12.05
N LYS A 432 23.46 17.10 11.34
CA LYS A 432 23.92 16.14 10.32
C LYS A 432 24.81 15.01 10.89
N GLU A 433 24.71 14.73 12.19
CA GLU A 433 25.53 13.78 12.95
C GLU A 433 24.92 12.35 13.00
N VAL A 434 24.09 11.99 12.02
CA VAL A 434 23.28 10.75 12.01
C VAL A 434 24.18 9.49 12.06
N PRO A 435 24.07 8.63 13.11
CA PRO A 435 24.88 7.43 13.26
C PRO A 435 24.69 6.39 12.15
N ARG A 436 25.73 5.62 11.82
CA ARG A 436 25.67 4.53 10.80
C ARG A 436 24.54 3.53 11.09
N GLU A 437 24.33 3.18 12.35
CA GLU A 437 23.30 2.23 12.77
C GLU A 437 21.86 2.69 12.49
N TRP A 438 21.62 3.99 12.31
CA TRP A 438 20.30 4.52 11.92
C TRP A 438 20.06 4.45 10.41
N LYS A 439 21.08 4.25 9.59
CA LYS A 439 21.04 4.35 8.11
C LYS A 439 20.61 3.06 7.42
N GLY A 440 19.68 2.30 8.03
CA GLY A 440 19.12 1.07 7.49
C GLY A 440 17.66 1.22 7.06
N THR A 441 17.34 0.81 5.83
CA THR A 441 15.97 0.79 5.29
C THR A 441 15.66 -0.57 4.66
N VAL A 442 14.47 -1.11 4.92
CA VAL A 442 14.02 -2.41 4.40
C VAL A 442 12.73 -2.22 3.58
N GLY A 443 12.78 -2.59 2.30
CA GLY A 443 11.66 -2.58 1.37
C GLY A 443 10.84 -3.86 1.48
N VAL A 444 9.63 -3.74 2.02
CA VAL A 444 8.65 -4.84 2.17
C VAL A 444 7.60 -4.74 1.07
N ALA A 445 7.31 -5.84 0.37
CA ALA A 445 6.31 -5.81 -0.71
C ALA A 445 4.91 -5.53 -0.16
N LYS A 446 4.21 -4.54 -0.73
CA LYS A 446 2.91 -4.07 -0.26
C LYS A 446 1.85 -5.15 -0.47
N GLU A 447 1.19 -5.56 0.61
CA GLU A 447 0.13 -6.57 0.59
C GLU A 447 -1.07 -6.15 -0.28
N ARG A 448 -1.78 -7.15 -0.81
CA ARG A 448 -3.15 -7.00 -1.38
C ARG A 448 -3.27 -5.98 -2.54
N GLU A 449 -2.17 -5.65 -3.22
CA GLU A 449 -2.17 -4.77 -4.39
C GLU A 449 -2.56 -5.51 -5.67
N MET A 450 -3.44 -4.92 -6.50
CA MET A 450 -3.85 -5.45 -7.81
C MET A 450 -2.84 -5.12 -8.93
N LYS A 451 -1.54 -5.15 -8.62
CA LYS A 451 -0.48 -5.01 -9.62
C LYS A 451 0.13 -6.38 -9.92
N LYS A 452 -0.12 -6.84 -11.14
CA LYS A 452 0.49 -8.03 -11.71
C LYS A 452 2.02 -7.96 -11.62
N ARG A 453 2.63 -8.95 -10.95
CA ARG A 453 4.08 -9.22 -10.79
C ARG A 453 4.94 -8.14 -10.13
N LYS A 454 4.74 -6.86 -10.41
CA LYS A 454 5.52 -5.71 -9.91
C LYS A 454 4.81 -5.06 -8.71
N ALA A 455 5.20 -5.41 -7.49
CA ALA A 455 4.68 -4.81 -6.26
C ALA A 455 5.20 -3.38 -6.02
N ARG A 456 4.41 -2.52 -5.35
CA ARG A 456 4.96 -1.38 -4.59
C ARG A 456 5.72 -1.91 -3.36
N PHE A 457 6.76 -1.20 -2.93
CA PHE A 457 7.49 -1.50 -1.69
C PHE A 457 7.22 -0.44 -0.63
N PHE A 458 6.88 -0.88 0.58
CA PHE A 458 6.82 -0.05 1.79
C PHE A 458 8.19 0.05 2.46
N GLY A 459 8.58 1.25 2.90
CA GLY A 459 9.82 1.49 3.65
C GLY A 459 9.70 1.26 5.15
N LYS A 460 10.25 0.14 5.63
CA LYS A 460 10.50 -0.16 7.05
C LYS A 460 11.85 0.43 7.47
N LEU A 461 11.83 1.31 8.47
CA LEU A 461 13.00 2.06 8.98
C LEU A 461 13.51 1.53 10.33
N VAL A 462 14.69 2.04 10.73
CA VAL A 462 15.18 2.00 12.12
C VAL A 462 14.29 2.85 13.04
N LEU A 463 14.17 2.52 14.34
CA LEU A 463 13.25 3.19 15.27
C LEU A 463 13.44 4.72 15.27
N GLU A 464 14.68 5.20 15.38
CA GLU A 464 14.99 6.62 15.50
C GLU A 464 14.60 7.37 14.22
N MET A 465 14.92 6.82 13.04
CA MET A 465 14.49 7.39 11.76
C MET A 465 12.97 7.30 11.55
N ARG A 466 12.30 6.31 12.16
CA ARG A 466 10.84 6.22 12.19
C ARG A 466 10.20 7.26 13.14
N LEU A 467 10.83 7.57 14.28
CA LEU A 467 10.35 8.61 15.18
C LEU A 467 10.55 10.00 14.56
N PHE A 468 11.70 10.22 13.92
CA PHE A 468 11.93 11.36 13.02
C PHE A 468 10.85 11.46 11.93
N GLN A 469 10.48 10.34 11.27
CA GLN A 469 9.37 10.31 10.30
C GLN A 469 8.06 10.83 10.90
N VAL A 470 7.59 10.23 11.99
CA VAL A 470 6.26 10.56 12.53
C VAL A 470 6.26 11.98 13.12
N SER A 471 7.36 12.42 13.73
CA SER A 471 7.54 13.78 14.24
C SER A 471 7.44 14.83 13.12
N THR A 472 8.16 14.62 12.01
CA THR A 472 8.17 15.57 10.89
C THR A 472 6.87 15.55 10.08
N GLU A 473 6.26 14.38 9.87
CA GLU A 473 4.92 14.26 9.29
C GLU A 473 3.88 15.01 10.15
N ASN A 474 3.92 14.88 11.49
CA ASN A 474 2.97 15.58 12.35
C ASN A 474 3.10 17.11 12.27
N ASN A 475 4.33 17.63 12.24
CA ASN A 475 4.61 19.05 12.09
C ASN A 475 4.15 19.60 10.73
N ILE A 476 4.32 18.84 9.64
CA ILE A 476 3.86 19.23 8.29
C ILE A 476 2.34 19.46 8.25
N LYS A 477 1.54 18.74 9.04
CA LYS A 477 0.08 18.90 9.07
C LYS A 477 -0.38 20.29 9.52
N HIS A 478 0.44 21.04 10.25
CA HIS A 478 0.14 22.43 10.58
C HIS A 478 0.18 23.35 9.35
N ILE A 479 0.99 23.00 8.34
CA ILE A 479 1.19 23.76 7.10
C ILE A 479 0.02 23.53 6.12
N PHE A 480 -0.62 22.35 6.14
CA PHE A 480 -1.77 22.06 5.28
C PHE A 480 -2.96 23.01 5.46
N LYS A 481 -3.04 23.73 6.60
CA LYS A 481 -4.01 24.80 6.82
C LYS A 481 -3.91 25.91 5.76
N PHE A 482 -2.73 26.12 5.18
CA PHE A 482 -2.47 27.07 4.09
C PHE A 482 -2.67 26.48 2.68
N ILE A 483 -3.03 25.18 2.58
CA ILE A 483 -3.17 24.44 1.33
C ILE A 483 -4.57 23.80 1.29
N PRO A 484 -5.65 24.60 1.12
CA PRO A 484 -7.02 24.16 1.35
C PRO A 484 -7.51 23.06 0.39
N HIS A 485 -6.83 22.85 -0.75
CA HIS A 485 -7.10 21.79 -1.71
C HIS A 485 -6.57 20.41 -1.27
N GLN A 486 -5.65 20.34 -0.31
CA GLN A 486 -5.16 19.06 0.22
C GLN A 486 -6.29 18.34 0.99
N THR A 487 -6.46 17.06 0.72
CA THR A 487 -7.51 16.20 1.27
C THR A 487 -7.02 15.27 2.38
N MET A 488 -5.72 14.97 2.46
CA MET A 488 -5.12 14.00 3.39
C MET A 488 -5.42 14.24 4.89
N THR A 489 -5.78 15.46 5.29
CA THR A 489 -6.15 15.83 6.67
C THR A 489 -7.63 16.22 6.84
N LYS A 490 -8.47 16.07 5.81
CA LYS A 490 -9.91 16.30 5.89
C LYS A 490 -10.61 15.09 6.54
N SER A 491 -11.71 15.34 7.25
CA SER A 491 -12.65 14.28 7.62
C SER A 491 -13.40 13.76 6.39
N GLU A 492 -14.09 12.61 6.51
CA GLU A 492 -14.95 12.08 5.45
C GLU A 492 -16.07 13.08 5.08
N ASP A 493 -16.69 13.70 6.09
CA ASP A 493 -17.68 14.78 5.91
C ASP A 493 -17.11 15.99 5.15
N ASP A 494 -15.89 16.42 5.48
CA ASP A 494 -15.27 17.60 4.86
C ASP A 494 -14.75 17.31 3.45
N LEU A 495 -14.35 16.07 3.18
CA LEU A 495 -14.09 15.59 1.83
C LEU A 495 -15.37 15.55 1.00
N PHE A 496 -16.48 15.05 1.55
CA PHE A 496 -17.78 15.00 0.87
C PHE A 496 -18.30 16.41 0.56
N LYS A 497 -18.26 17.34 1.52
CA LYS A 497 -18.58 18.78 1.30
C LYS A 497 -17.69 19.40 0.22
N HIS A 498 -16.41 19.04 0.17
CA HIS A 498 -15.48 19.56 -0.84
C HIS A 498 -15.82 19.04 -2.24
N LEU A 499 -16.15 17.75 -2.38
CA LEU A 499 -16.56 17.14 -3.64
C LEU A 499 -17.90 17.72 -4.15
N LEU A 500 -18.89 17.92 -3.27
CA LEU A 500 -20.15 18.59 -3.62
C LEU A 500 -19.89 20.00 -4.18
N LYS A 501 -19.11 20.83 -3.47
CA LYS A 501 -18.78 22.19 -3.91
C LYS A 501 -18.08 22.22 -5.28
N ILE A 502 -17.23 21.24 -5.57
CA ILE A 502 -16.59 21.09 -6.88
C ILE A 502 -17.63 20.77 -7.96
N SER A 503 -18.58 19.86 -7.68
CA SER A 503 -19.67 19.49 -8.60
C SER A 503 -20.69 20.60 -8.84
N GLU A 504 -20.97 21.44 -7.84
CA GLU A 504 -21.86 22.61 -7.96
C GLU A 504 -21.24 23.71 -8.85
N THR A 505 -19.91 23.80 -8.86
CA THR A 505 -19.18 24.82 -9.65
C THR A 505 -19.24 24.54 -11.16
N SER A 506 -19.47 23.30 -11.59
CA SER A 506 -19.56 22.92 -13.01
C SER A 506 -20.92 23.19 -13.68
N SER A 507 -21.95 23.60 -12.93
CA SER A 507 -23.31 23.81 -13.45
C SER A 507 -23.67 25.27 -13.79
N THR A 508 -22.71 26.19 -13.84
CA THR A 508 -22.95 27.60 -14.23
C THR A 508 -22.83 27.79 -15.75
N GLU A 509 -23.90 28.25 -16.38
CA GLU A 509 -24.09 28.20 -17.85
C GLU A 509 -23.10 29.05 -18.68
N ASP A 510 -22.52 30.12 -18.11
CA ASP A 510 -21.63 31.07 -18.81
C ASP A 510 -20.15 30.64 -18.92
N GLY A 511 -19.75 29.47 -18.42
CA GLY A 511 -18.35 29.04 -18.45
C GLY A 511 -18.12 27.54 -18.27
N GLY A 512 -17.70 26.87 -19.35
CA GLY A 512 -17.43 25.43 -19.34
C GLY A 512 -16.31 25.03 -18.38
N ALA A 513 -16.64 24.20 -17.39
CA ALA A 513 -15.68 23.63 -16.45
C ALA A 513 -15.05 22.34 -17.03
N VAL A 514 -13.71 22.27 -17.06
CA VAL A 514 -12.97 21.09 -17.52
C VAL A 514 -12.40 20.33 -16.32
N PHE A 515 -12.83 19.09 -16.13
CA PHE A 515 -12.29 18.20 -15.09
C PHE A 515 -11.12 17.37 -15.63
N MET A 516 -9.95 17.50 -14.99
CA MET A 516 -8.75 16.72 -15.33
C MET A 516 -8.38 15.79 -14.15
N SER A 517 -8.40 14.48 -14.39
CA SER A 517 -7.96 13.47 -13.43
C SER A 517 -6.56 12.96 -13.81
N MET A 518 -5.58 13.10 -12.92
CA MET A 518 -4.17 12.74 -13.15
C MET A 518 -3.67 11.71 -12.12
N ASP A 519 -3.28 10.51 -12.57
CA ASP A 519 -2.60 9.49 -11.75
C ASP A 519 -1.10 9.48 -12.05
N PHE A 520 -0.29 9.97 -11.10
CA PHE A 520 1.17 10.05 -11.26
C PHE A 520 1.84 8.71 -10.98
N SER A 521 2.17 7.97 -12.04
CA SER A 521 2.90 6.70 -11.90
C SER A 521 4.22 6.91 -11.15
N SER A 522 4.46 6.08 -10.12
CA SER A 522 5.74 6.03 -9.39
C SER A 522 6.10 7.33 -8.62
N TRP A 523 5.11 8.17 -8.32
CA TRP A 523 5.23 9.51 -7.70
C TRP A 523 6.36 9.68 -6.68
N CYS A 524 6.30 8.98 -5.55
CA CYS A 524 7.27 9.07 -4.44
C CYS A 524 8.72 8.79 -4.88
N THR A 525 8.92 7.86 -5.82
CA THR A 525 10.24 7.44 -6.33
C THR A 525 10.74 8.36 -7.46
N SER A 526 9.92 9.30 -7.93
CA SER A 526 10.29 10.28 -8.96
C SER A 526 11.00 11.52 -8.39
N PHE A 527 10.93 11.78 -7.09
CA PHE A 527 11.58 12.93 -6.47
C PHE A 527 13.05 12.68 -6.14
N ARG A 528 13.83 13.76 -6.08
CA ARG A 528 15.26 13.79 -5.76
C ARG A 528 15.55 14.84 -4.68
N TYR A 529 16.82 14.96 -4.30
CA TYR A 529 17.30 15.97 -3.37
C TYR A 529 17.16 17.38 -3.96
N GLU A 530 17.68 17.59 -5.18
CA GLU A 530 17.73 18.87 -5.89
C GLU A 530 16.33 19.48 -6.06
N GLY A 531 15.37 18.64 -6.48
CA GLY A 531 14.00 19.05 -6.80
C GLY A 531 13.08 19.38 -5.61
N VAL A 532 13.50 19.16 -4.36
CA VAL A 532 12.61 19.30 -3.18
C VAL A 532 13.30 19.96 -1.98
N THR A 533 14.61 19.79 -1.81
CA THR A 533 15.35 20.40 -0.68
C THR A 533 15.14 21.92 -0.57
N PRO A 534 15.13 22.72 -1.66
CA PRO A 534 14.86 24.16 -1.57
C PRO A 534 13.47 24.53 -1.02
N LEU A 535 12.45 23.68 -1.20
CA LEU A 535 11.14 23.83 -0.54
C LEU A 535 11.24 23.47 0.94
N PHE A 536 11.91 22.36 1.26
CA PHE A 536 12.01 21.86 2.64
C PHE A 536 12.88 22.76 3.53
N GLU A 537 13.89 23.44 3.00
CA GLU A 537 14.62 24.50 3.71
C GLU A 537 13.74 25.70 4.09
N GLU A 538 12.83 26.12 3.21
CA GLU A 538 11.87 27.19 3.52
C GLU A 538 10.88 26.76 4.61
N ILE A 539 10.50 25.48 4.64
CA ILE A 539 9.65 24.93 5.70
C ILE A 539 10.42 24.77 7.02
N ASP A 540 11.68 24.34 6.98
CA ASP A 540 12.57 24.29 8.16
C ASP A 540 12.67 25.68 8.80
N ARG A 541 12.90 26.74 8.00
CA ARG A 541 12.88 28.15 8.45
C ARG A 541 11.53 28.55 9.07
N LEU A 542 10.41 28.16 8.44
CA LEU A 542 9.05 28.47 8.92
C LEU A 542 8.76 27.89 10.31
N LEU A 543 9.23 26.66 10.57
CA LEU A 543 9.13 25.94 11.85
C LEU A 543 10.24 26.33 12.86
N GLY A 544 11.25 27.10 12.42
CA GLY A 544 12.37 27.52 13.24
C GLY A 544 13.35 26.41 13.60
N VAL A 545 13.55 25.46 12.68
CA VAL A 545 14.55 24.38 12.77
C VAL A 545 15.54 24.49 11.61
N GLU A 546 16.67 23.77 11.67
CA GLU A 546 17.66 23.79 10.60
C GLU A 546 17.95 22.37 10.09
N ASN A 547 17.89 22.17 8.78
CA ASN A 547 18.18 20.91 8.08
C ASN A 547 17.30 19.69 8.43
N VAL A 548 16.20 19.85 9.16
CA VAL A 548 15.39 18.73 9.65
C VAL A 548 14.62 18.09 8.50
N LEU A 549 13.73 18.84 7.84
CA LEU A 549 13.02 18.38 6.66
C LEU A 549 13.94 18.25 5.46
N ALA A 550 14.93 19.13 5.29
CA ALA A 550 15.92 19.02 4.21
C ALA A 550 16.68 17.68 4.23
N TYR A 551 17.06 17.16 5.42
CA TYR A 551 17.73 15.86 5.54
C TYR A 551 16.85 14.69 5.04
N THR A 552 15.52 14.85 5.00
CA THR A 552 14.58 13.83 4.52
C THR A 552 14.81 13.41 3.07
N GLN A 553 15.41 14.24 2.22
CA GLN A 553 15.85 13.82 0.87
C GLN A 553 17.31 13.36 0.82
N LYS A 554 18.13 13.71 1.81
CA LYS A 554 19.54 13.32 1.92
C LYS A 554 19.71 11.91 2.49
N PHE A 555 18.80 11.46 3.36
CA PHE A 555 18.88 10.15 4.00
C PHE A 555 19.00 8.94 3.04
N PRO A 556 18.23 8.83 1.93
CA PRO A 556 18.41 7.74 0.94
C PRO A 556 19.85 7.59 0.48
N LEU A 557 20.47 8.70 0.06
CA LEU A 557 21.84 8.81 -0.44
C LEU A 557 22.89 8.35 0.59
N GLU A 558 22.58 8.42 1.88
CA GLU A 558 23.43 7.97 2.98
C GLU A 558 23.06 6.57 3.52
N SER A 559 21.98 5.97 3.02
CA SER A 559 21.37 4.75 3.60
C SER A 559 21.70 3.48 2.83
N ILE A 560 21.60 2.35 3.53
CA ILE A 560 21.56 1.02 2.93
C ILE A 560 20.10 0.60 2.78
N LEU A 561 19.68 0.40 1.53
CA LEU A 561 18.39 -0.14 1.16
C LEU A 561 18.47 -1.65 0.91
N LEU A 562 17.72 -2.42 1.69
CA LEU A 562 17.55 -3.86 1.56
C LEU A 562 16.15 -4.19 1.05
N PHE A 563 16.02 -5.17 0.16
CA PHE A 563 14.71 -5.71 -0.24
C PHE A 563 14.41 -7.01 0.52
N GLN A 564 13.25 -7.07 1.18
CA GLN A 564 12.87 -8.21 1.99
C GLN A 564 12.43 -9.39 1.10
N ASP A 565 13.40 -10.19 0.71
CA ASP A 565 13.22 -11.46 0.02
C ASP A 565 13.85 -12.57 0.86
N ARG A 566 13.05 -13.21 1.71
CA ARG A 566 13.49 -14.10 2.80
C ARG A 566 14.52 -15.15 2.38
N PHE A 567 14.46 -15.62 1.13
CA PHE A 567 15.31 -16.69 0.60
C PHE A 567 16.44 -16.18 -0.32
N CYS A 568 16.56 -14.86 -0.52
CA CYS A 568 17.62 -14.22 -1.29
C CYS A 568 18.40 -13.17 -0.45
N PRO A 569 19.02 -13.54 0.68
CA PRO A 569 19.85 -12.63 1.46
C PRO A 569 21.06 -12.10 0.69
N PRO A 570 21.42 -10.81 0.82
CA PRO A 570 22.70 -10.30 0.34
C PRO A 570 23.86 -10.91 1.13
N LYS A 571 25.07 -10.84 0.56
CA LYS A 571 26.29 -11.34 1.18
C LYS A 571 26.71 -10.41 2.33
N GLN A 572 27.10 -10.98 3.46
CA GLN A 572 27.65 -10.20 4.57
C GLN A 572 29.15 -9.96 4.34
N GLY A 573 29.55 -8.69 4.39
CA GLY A 573 30.93 -8.22 4.26
C GLY A 573 31.79 -8.50 5.51
N VAL A 574 33.01 -7.97 5.51
CA VAL A 574 33.99 -8.15 6.59
C VAL A 574 33.63 -7.33 7.83
N ASP A 575 33.02 -6.16 7.64
CA ASP A 575 32.54 -5.26 8.71
C ASP A 575 31.13 -5.62 9.22
N GLY A 576 30.55 -6.74 8.78
CA GLY A 576 29.21 -7.18 9.13
C GLY A 576 28.07 -6.52 8.34
N ALA A 577 28.34 -5.51 7.52
CA ALA A 577 27.35 -4.85 6.67
C ALA A 577 26.95 -5.73 5.46
N PRO A 578 25.80 -5.47 4.80
CA PRO A 578 25.41 -6.17 3.59
C PRO A 578 26.14 -5.57 2.38
N GLU A 579 26.71 -6.44 1.54
CA GLU A 579 27.30 -6.06 0.25
C GLU A 579 26.21 -5.73 -0.78
N ASN A 580 26.50 -4.79 -1.69
CA ASN A 580 25.62 -4.47 -2.81
C ASN A 580 25.34 -5.71 -3.69
N GLY A 581 24.10 -5.83 -4.18
CA GLY A 581 23.67 -6.97 -4.98
C GLY A 581 22.16 -6.97 -5.29
N PRO A 582 21.59 -8.07 -5.79
CA PRO A 582 20.21 -8.12 -6.30
C PRO A 582 19.08 -7.80 -5.30
N ARG A 583 19.41 -7.60 -4.02
CA ARG A 583 18.50 -7.23 -2.91
C ARG A 583 19.10 -6.17 -1.97
N CYS A 584 20.24 -5.54 -2.31
CA CYS A 584 20.91 -4.55 -1.47
C CYS A 584 21.53 -3.43 -2.32
N PHE A 585 21.18 -2.19 -2.01
CA PHE A 585 21.62 -0.99 -2.71
C PHE A 585 22.03 0.07 -1.70
N HIS A 586 23.27 0.54 -1.76
CA HIS A 586 23.79 1.63 -0.94
C HIS A 586 23.56 2.96 -1.66
N GLY A 587 23.07 3.97 -0.95
CA GLY A 587 22.89 5.33 -1.44
C GLY A 587 21.91 5.53 -2.61
N PRO A 588 20.69 4.93 -2.62
CA PRO A 588 19.73 5.18 -3.68
C PRO A 588 19.28 6.65 -3.78
N GLU A 589 19.03 7.10 -5.01
CA GLU A 589 18.55 8.44 -5.39
C GLU A 589 17.13 8.78 -4.89
N ALA A 590 16.35 7.79 -4.47
CA ALA A 590 14.93 7.95 -4.20
C ALA A 590 14.39 7.12 -3.03
N TRP A 591 13.25 7.55 -2.51
CA TRP A 591 12.48 6.82 -1.52
C TRP A 591 11.57 5.72 -2.12
N MET A 592 11.22 4.78 -1.26
CA MET A 592 10.13 3.82 -1.47
C MET A 592 8.76 4.41 -1.07
N ASP A 593 7.69 3.68 -1.39
CA ASP A 593 6.32 4.07 -1.04
C ASP A 593 6.12 4.03 0.49
N GLY A 594 5.31 4.95 1.04
CA GLY A 594 5.01 5.03 2.47
C GLY A 594 6.19 5.34 3.42
N GLY A 595 7.41 5.53 2.91
CA GLY A 595 8.42 6.31 3.63
C GLY A 595 8.02 7.79 3.64
N LEU A 596 8.60 8.54 4.58
CA LEU A 596 8.61 10.01 4.66
C LEU A 596 8.45 10.71 3.30
N LYS A 597 7.20 11.02 2.88
CA LYS A 597 6.87 12.15 1.99
C LYS A 597 5.47 12.29 1.36
N THR A 598 4.51 11.36 1.41
CA THR A 598 3.21 11.56 0.70
C THR A 598 2.62 12.94 1.02
N GLU A 599 2.49 13.25 2.30
CA GLU A 599 2.05 14.55 2.80
C GLU A 599 2.93 15.72 2.29
N GLY A 600 4.26 15.61 2.36
CA GLY A 600 5.20 16.67 1.96
C GLY A 600 5.38 16.88 0.44
N LEU A 601 5.03 15.91 -0.41
CA LEU A 601 5.09 16.03 -1.87
C LEU A 601 3.78 16.54 -2.45
N ASP A 602 2.66 16.24 -1.80
CA ASP A 602 1.37 16.83 -2.14
C ASP A 602 1.40 18.36 -1.96
N ILE A 603 2.24 18.88 -1.04
CA ILE A 603 2.55 20.33 -0.95
C ILE A 603 3.08 20.84 -2.29
N GLY A 604 4.16 20.25 -2.82
CA GLY A 604 4.72 20.65 -4.12
C GLY A 604 3.70 20.55 -5.26
N ASN A 605 2.90 19.50 -5.31
CA ASN A 605 1.89 19.32 -6.37
C ASN A 605 0.72 20.32 -6.27
N ALA A 606 0.23 20.60 -5.06
CA ALA A 606 -0.81 21.60 -4.79
C ALA A 606 -0.33 23.07 -4.92
N ILE A 607 0.92 23.24 -5.36
CA ILE A 607 1.60 24.51 -5.62
C ILE A 607 1.94 24.62 -7.11
N VAL A 608 2.47 23.56 -7.73
CA VAL A 608 2.78 23.52 -9.17
C VAL A 608 1.52 23.48 -10.05
N ASN A 609 0.50 22.69 -9.70
CA ASN A 609 -0.70 22.55 -10.55
C ASN A 609 -1.45 23.88 -10.76
N PRO A 610 -1.63 24.76 -9.76
CA PRO A 610 -2.15 26.11 -9.99
C PRO A 610 -1.31 26.96 -10.97
N ASP A 611 0.01 26.84 -10.95
CA ASP A 611 0.90 27.69 -11.75
C ASP A 611 1.06 27.18 -13.19
N SER A 612 1.06 25.87 -13.41
CA SER A 612 0.96 25.31 -14.77
C SER A 612 -0.43 25.55 -15.40
N ILE A 613 -1.50 25.61 -14.60
CA ILE A 613 -2.82 26.10 -15.06
C ILE A 613 -2.77 27.60 -15.43
N LEU A 614 -1.98 28.41 -14.73
CA LEU A 614 -1.71 29.78 -15.15
C LEU A 614 -0.95 29.78 -16.49
N GLU A 615 0.18 29.08 -16.63
CA GLU A 615 0.95 29.02 -17.90
C GLU A 615 0.11 28.61 -19.12
N VAL A 616 -0.81 27.65 -18.96
CA VAL A 616 -1.72 27.23 -20.04
C VAL A 616 -2.60 28.39 -20.55
N ARG A 617 -2.98 29.35 -19.70
CA ARG A 617 -3.70 30.58 -20.12
C ARG A 617 -2.86 31.54 -20.96
N TYR A 618 -1.53 31.50 -20.87
CA TYR A 618 -0.63 32.31 -21.71
C TYR A 618 -0.46 31.67 -23.10
N ASN A 619 -0.38 30.34 -23.15
CA ASN A 619 -0.20 29.58 -24.39
C ASN A 619 -1.52 29.29 -25.15
N SER A 620 -2.68 29.50 -24.53
CA SER A 620 -3.98 29.41 -25.20
C SER A 620 -4.19 30.58 -26.17
N ASN A 621 -3.87 30.34 -27.45
CA ASN A 621 -4.07 31.26 -28.57
C ASN A 621 -5.49 31.88 -28.57
N PRO A 622 -5.65 33.23 -28.64
CA PRO A 622 -6.94 33.93 -28.45
C PRO A 622 -8.11 33.51 -29.36
N ASN A 623 -7.86 32.75 -30.43
CA ASN A 623 -8.88 32.31 -31.38
C ASN A 623 -9.89 31.27 -30.84
N TRP A 624 -9.71 30.74 -29.62
CA TRP A 624 -10.67 29.82 -29.01
C TRP A 624 -11.97 30.48 -28.53
N SER A 625 -12.07 31.82 -28.49
CA SER A 625 -13.32 32.51 -28.13
C SER A 625 -14.34 32.63 -29.28
N ARG A 626 -14.21 31.83 -30.36
CA ARG A 626 -15.14 31.77 -31.50
C ARG A 626 -15.18 30.38 -32.15
N ARG A 627 -15.82 29.41 -31.47
CA ARG A 627 -16.46 28.25 -32.10
C ARG A 627 -17.56 27.69 -31.21
#